data_AF-A0A0U2TK37-F1
#
_entry.id   AF-A0A0U2TK37-F1
#
_cell.length_a   1.000
_cell.length_b   1.000
_cell.length_c   1.000
_cell.angle_alpha   90.00
_cell.angle_beta   90.00
_cell.angle_gamma   90.00
#
_symmetry.space_group_name_H-M   'P 1'
#
loop_
_entity.id
_entity.type
_entity.pdbx_description
1 polymer ?
#
loop_
_entity_poly.entity_id
_entity_poly.type
_entity_poly.pdbx_seq_one_letter_code
_entity_poly.pdbx_strand_id
1 'polypeptide(L)'
;MWFEIIPTFAIITTFYGLPHVLIRLVNRSVHEGNPAGRSYEDWNPYQTTYFRRDKHHCYNTWWEKYFRPNAMGEGNTFRPHGLEQLD
;
A
#
# COMPACT_ATOMS: atom_id res chain seq x y z
N MET A 1 -16.22 -12.81 -38.90
CA MET A 1 -15.39 -13.90 -38.32
C MET A 1 -15.43 -13.78 -36.79
N TRP A 2 -15.46 -14.87 -36.02
CA TRP A 2 -15.58 -14.75 -34.54
C TRP A 2 -14.42 -13.98 -33.88
N PHE A 3 -13.25 -13.96 -34.52
CA PHE A 3 -12.05 -13.23 -34.09
C PHE A 3 -12.19 -11.69 -34.14
N GLU A 4 -13.17 -11.14 -34.88
CA GLU A 4 -13.42 -9.69 -34.95
C GLU A 4 -13.89 -9.09 -33.61
N ILE A 5 -14.30 -9.95 -32.68
CA ILE A 5 -14.71 -9.58 -31.32
C ILE A 5 -13.49 -9.34 -30.41
N ILE A 6 -12.35 -9.97 -30.71
CA ILE A 6 -11.13 -9.93 -29.87
C ILE A 6 -10.62 -8.50 -29.65
N PRO A 7 -10.52 -7.62 -30.67
CA PRO A 7 -10.07 -6.24 -30.46
C PRO A 7 -10.95 -5.48 -29.47
N THR A 8 -12.27 -5.61 -29.55
CA THR A 8 -13.21 -4.93 -28.65
C THR A 8 -13.06 -5.43 -27.20
N PHE A 9 -12.91 -6.74 -27.01
CA PHE A 9 -12.64 -7.30 -25.69
C PHE A 9 -11.27 -6.89 -25.15
N ALA A 10 -10.24 -6.80 -25.99
CA ALA A 10 -8.92 -6.34 -25.61
C ALA A 10 -8.96 -4.87 -25.14
N ILE A 11 -9.72 -4.01 -25.82
CA ILE A 11 -9.91 -2.62 -25.43
C ILE A 11 -10.58 -2.55 -24.05
N ILE A 12 -11.71 -3.24 -23.86
CA ILE A 12 -12.45 -3.25 -22.60
C ILE A 12 -11.55 -3.77 -21.46
N THR A 13 -10.95 -4.94 -21.63
CA THR A 13 -10.06 -5.53 -20.61
C THR A 13 -8.88 -4.63 -20.27
N THR A 14 -8.32 -3.92 -21.25
CA THR A 14 -7.26 -2.93 -21.00
C THR A 14 -7.77 -1.78 -20.16
N PHE A 15 -8.89 -1.16 -20.52
CA PHE A 15 -9.45 -0.02 -19.77
C PHE A 15 -9.85 -0.38 -18.34
N TYR A 16 -10.36 -1.60 -18.11
CA TYR A 16 -10.72 -2.07 -16.77
C TYR A 16 -9.51 -2.58 -15.97
N GLY A 17 -8.54 -3.24 -16.62
CA GLY A 17 -7.38 -3.83 -15.96
C GLY A 17 -6.27 -2.85 -15.64
N LEU A 18 -6.05 -1.86 -16.51
CA LEU A 18 -4.96 -0.88 -16.38
C LEU A 18 -5.02 -0.10 -15.06
N PRO A 19 -6.17 0.41 -14.59
CA PRO A 19 -6.26 1.12 -13.31
C PRO A 19 -5.79 0.26 -12.13
N HIS A 20 -6.14 -1.02 -12.08
CA HIS A 20 -5.73 -1.92 -11.00
C HIS A 20 -4.21 -2.14 -10.97
N VAL A 21 -3.59 -2.29 -12.13
CA VAL A 21 -2.14 -2.46 -12.24
C VAL A 21 -1.42 -1.18 -11.84
N LEU A 22 -1.92 -0.03 -12.30
CA LEU A 22 -1.36 1.28 -11.99
C LEU A 22 -1.43 1.58 -10.48
N ILE A 23 -2.57 1.34 -9.83
CA ILE A 23 -2.71 1.56 -8.39
C ILE A 23 -1.71 0.70 -7.61
N ARG A 24 -1.54 -0.58 -7.98
CA ARG A 24 -0.56 -1.45 -7.33
C ARG A 24 0.87 -0.99 -7.54
N LEU A 25 1.21 -0.48 -8.73
CA LEU A 25 2.53 0.08 -9.02
C LEU A 25 2.81 1.32 -8.17
N VAL A 26 1.84 2.23 -8.07
CA VAL A 26 1.95 3.43 -7.23
C VAL A 26 2.06 3.06 -5.76
N ASN A 27 1.26 2.11 -5.28
CA ASN A 27 1.36 1.65 -3.90
C ASN A 27 2.74 1.06 -3.61
N ARG A 28 3.29 0.22 -4.49
CA ARG A 28 4.66 -0.30 -4.33
C ARG A 28 5.71 0.79 -4.27
N SER A 29 5.58 1.85 -5.08
CA SER A 29 6.56 2.93 -5.07
C SER A 29 6.49 3.77 -3.81
N VAL A 30 5.29 4.00 -3.25
CA VAL A 30 5.08 4.84 -2.07
C VAL A 30 5.22 4.06 -0.76
N HIS A 31 4.92 2.76 -0.75
CA HIS A 31 4.84 1.90 0.44
C HIS A 31 5.95 0.86 0.50
N GLU A 32 7.17 1.23 0.10
CA GLU A 32 8.38 0.39 0.24
C GLU A 32 8.22 -1.03 -0.35
N GLY A 33 7.60 -1.12 -1.52
CA GLY A 33 7.38 -2.39 -2.21
C GLY A 33 6.07 -3.11 -1.86
N ASN A 34 5.25 -2.57 -0.97
CA ASN A 34 3.93 -3.16 -0.67
C ASN A 34 2.88 -2.74 -1.72
N PRO A 35 2.30 -3.67 -2.51
CA PRO A 35 1.27 -3.34 -3.49
C PRO A 35 -0.10 -3.02 -2.88
N ALA A 36 -0.32 -3.37 -1.62
CA ALA A 36 -1.60 -3.20 -0.94
C ALA A 36 -1.50 -2.15 0.16
N GLY A 37 -2.52 -1.29 0.23
CA GLY A 37 -2.75 -0.47 1.41
C GLY A 37 -3.28 -1.32 2.57
N ARG A 38 -3.15 -0.81 3.80
CA ARG A 38 -3.83 -1.40 4.95
C ARG A 38 -5.34 -1.22 4.78
N SER A 39 -6.10 -2.31 4.85
CA SER A 39 -7.57 -2.24 4.87
C SER A 39 -8.04 -1.79 6.25
N TYR A 40 -9.04 -0.90 6.27
CA TYR A 40 -9.75 -0.47 7.49
C TYR A 40 -11.24 -0.86 7.46
N GLU A 41 -11.64 -1.70 6.50
CA GLU A 41 -13.03 -2.08 6.29
C GLU A 41 -13.50 -3.22 7.20
N ASP A 42 -12.58 -3.87 7.92
CA ASP A 42 -12.95 -4.90 8.88
C ASP A 42 -13.61 -4.28 10.12
N TRP A 43 -14.66 -4.95 10.62
CA TRP A 43 -15.47 -4.54 11.77
C TRP A 43 -14.75 -4.69 13.12
N ASN A 44 -13.43 -4.75 13.14
CA ASN A 44 -12.68 -4.86 14.38
C ASN A 44 -12.54 -3.46 15.02
N PRO A 45 -13.08 -3.25 16.23
CA PRO A 45 -13.03 -1.95 16.90
C PRO A 45 -11.60 -1.48 17.21
N TYR A 46 -10.61 -2.37 17.15
CA TYR A 46 -9.23 -2.08 17.52
C TYR A 46 -8.31 -1.78 16.34
N GLN A 47 -8.81 -1.74 15.09
CA GLN A 47 -7.96 -1.51 13.92
C GLN A 47 -7.19 -0.20 13.97
N THR A 48 -7.85 0.88 14.41
CA THR A 48 -7.23 2.20 14.56
C THR A 48 -6.23 2.22 15.71
N THR A 49 -6.50 1.49 16.80
CA THR A 49 -5.57 1.33 17.92
C THR A 49 -4.31 0.59 17.50
N TYR A 50 -4.43 -0.52 16.76
CA TYR A 50 -3.28 -1.23 16.21
C TYR A 50 -2.50 -0.39 15.21
N PHE A 51 -3.19 0.40 14.38
CA PHE A 51 -2.51 1.35 13.49
C PHE A 51 -1.66 2.36 14.27
N ARG A 52 -2.20 2.95 15.34
CA ARG A 52 -1.44 3.88 16.20
C ARG A 52 -0.27 3.20 16.89
N ARG A 53 -0.47 2.00 17.43
CA ARG A 53 0.61 1.19 18.01
C ARG A 53 1.73 0.98 16.98
N ASP A 54 1.38 0.50 15.79
CA ASP A 54 2.35 0.22 14.74
C ASP A 54 3.08 1.51 14.33
N LYS A 55 2.38 2.65 14.23
CA LYS A 55 3.00 3.97 13.99
C LYS A 55 4.08 4.35 15.01
N HIS A 56 3.92 4.00 16.29
CA HIS A 56 4.95 4.25 17.31
C HIS A 56 6.13 3.25 17.27
N HIS A 57 5.94 2.08 16.67
CA HIS A 57 6.91 0.99 16.64
C HIS A 57 7.21 0.53 15.20
N CYS A 58 7.42 1.47 14.29
CA CYS A 58 7.87 1.18 12.93
C CYS A 58 9.00 2.10 12.53
N TYR A 59 9.76 1.70 11.52
CA TYR A 59 10.73 2.58 10.89
C TYR A 59 10.03 3.61 10.00
N ASN A 60 10.66 4.76 9.81
CA ASN A 60 10.27 5.71 8.78
C ASN A 60 10.55 5.12 7.38
N THR A 61 9.66 5.39 6.42
CA THR A 61 9.93 5.10 5.00
C THR A 61 10.94 6.08 4.42
N TRP A 62 11.49 5.73 3.26
CA TRP A 62 12.33 6.62 2.47
C TRP A 62 11.58 7.93 2.14
N TRP A 63 10.31 7.83 1.72
CA TRP A 63 9.49 9.00 1.41
C TRP A 63 9.26 9.90 2.62
N GLU A 64 8.96 9.33 3.78
CA GLU A 64 8.80 10.11 5.01
C GLU A 64 10.13 10.71 5.47
N LYS A 65 11.26 10.02 5.26
CA LYS A 65 12.56 10.56 5.63
C LYS A 65 12.98 11.77 4.78
N TYR A 66 12.66 11.77 3.49
CA TYR A 66 13.22 12.76 2.54
C TYR A 66 12.22 13.79 2.01
N PHE A 67 10.94 13.44 1.87
CA PHE A 67 9.94 14.31 1.22
C PHE A 67 8.82 14.74 2.14
N ARG A 68 8.46 13.90 3.13
CA ARG A 68 7.38 14.21 4.07
C ARG A 68 7.75 13.82 5.50
N PRO A 69 8.71 14.52 6.13
CA PRO A 69 9.09 14.26 7.51
C PRO A 69 7.89 14.43 8.44
N ASN A 70 7.65 13.40 9.24
CA ASN A 70 6.61 13.44 10.26
C ASN A 70 7.16 14.12 11.51
N ALA A 71 6.58 15.27 11.87
CA ALA A 71 7.00 16.06 13.04
C ALA A 71 6.76 15.32 14.37
N MET A 72 5.83 14.36 14.40
CA MET A 72 5.54 13.56 15.59
C MET A 72 6.57 12.43 15.81
N GLY A 73 7.47 12.21 14.85
CA GLY A 73 8.49 11.15 14.92
C GLY A 73 7.94 9.73 14.77
N GLU A 74 6.67 9.57 14.40
CA GLU A 74 6.06 8.26 14.17
C GLU A 74 6.53 7.65 12.84
N GLY A 75 6.75 6.34 12.88
CA GLY A 75 7.12 5.50 11.75
C GLY A 75 6.02 5.29 10.73
N ASN A 76 6.24 4.33 9.84
CA ASN A 76 5.25 3.90 8.87
C ASN A 76 4.89 2.43 9.03
N THR A 77 3.60 2.13 9.05
CA THR A 77 3.10 0.76 9.15
C THR A 77 3.52 -0.15 7.99
N PHE A 78 3.99 0.40 6.87
CA PHE A 78 4.54 -0.36 5.76
C PHE A 78 5.99 -0.82 5.98
N ARG A 79 6.65 -0.32 7.03
CA ARG A 79 8.02 -0.70 7.39
C ARG A 79 8.09 -1.10 8.88
N PRO A 80 7.49 -2.26 9.23
CA PRO A 80 7.43 -2.72 10.61
C PRO A 80 8.79 -3.12 11.15
N HIS A 81 8.91 -3.06 12.47
CA HIS A 81 9.93 -3.82 13.18
C HIS A 81 9.47 -5.28 13.27
N GLY A 82 10.35 -6.20 12.90
CA GLY A 82 10.17 -7.62 13.16
C GLY A 82 10.79 -8.01 14.51
N LEU A 83 11.11 -9.30 14.63
CA LEU A 83 11.71 -9.86 15.83
C LEU A 83 13.14 -9.35 16.08
N GLU A 84 13.77 -8.73 15.08
CA GLU A 84 15.12 -8.16 15.18
C GLU A 84 15.24 -7.03 16.21
N GLN A 85 14.13 -6.50 16.70
CA GLN A 85 14.12 -5.44 17.71
C GLN A 85 13.86 -5.96 19.14
N LEU A 86 13.65 -7.26 19.29
CA LEU A 86 13.53 -7.91 20.59
C LEU A 86 14.91 -8.43 21.00
N ASP A 87 15.64 -7.61 21.75
CA ASP A 87 16.87 -8.02 22.47
C ASP A 87 16.55 -8.90 23.70
#